data_AF-A0A0E0EX38-F1
#
_entry.id   AF-A0A0E0EX38-F1
#
_cell.length_a   1.000
_cell.length_b   1.000
_cell.length_c   1.000
_cell.angle_alpha   90.00
_cell.angle_beta   90.00
_cell.angle_gamma   90.00
#
_symmetry.space_group_name_H-M   'P 1'
#
loop_
_entity.id
_entity.type
_entity.pdbx_description
1 polymer ?
#
loop_
_entity_poly.entity_id
_entity_poly.type
_entity_poly.pdbx_seq_one_letter_code
_entity_poly.pdbx_strand_id
1 'polypeptide(L)'
;MRGGNGRFYITQNHQDAHYASSDDGSQKIGSSPQAFEAPYCTLESSSANGAHPAHSSASSHSISPISGSPLSHHDSHSDHTYNSPPSASCVTEITDLQIKLRELENAILGPELDIAYDSPESALQPNIMATPENWRQLLGINTGDLKQVIIACGKAVAENDVRLKELLISELGQMVSVSGDPLQRLGAYMLEGLVARLSSSGSKIYKSLKCKEPTSSELMSYMHLLYEICPFFKFGYMSANGAIAEAIKGENFVHIIDFQIAQGSQWMTLIQALAARPGGPPFLRITGIDDSNSAYARGGGLDIVGMRLYKVAQSFGLPFEFNAVPAASHEVYLEHLDIRVGEVIVVNFAYQLHHTPDESVSTENHRDRILRMVKSLSPKLVTLVEQESNTNTRPFFPRYLETLDYYTAMFESIDVALPRDDKRRMSAEQHCVARDIVNLIACEGAERVERHEVFGKWKARLTMAGFRPYPLSSVVNSTIKTLLHTYNSFYRLEERDGVLYLGWKNRVLVVSSAWC
;
A
#
# COMPACT_ATOMS: atom_id res chain seq x y z
N MET A 1 -0.05 26.60 -11.41
CA MET A 1 -1.08 27.28 -10.60
C MET A 1 -0.85 26.88 -9.15
N ARG A 2 -0.53 27.84 -8.26
CA ARG A 2 -0.19 27.57 -6.84
C ARG A 2 -1.45 27.21 -6.08
N GLY A 3 -1.58 25.96 -5.62
CA GLY A 3 -2.57 25.56 -4.61
C GLY A 3 -2.07 25.95 -3.23
N GLY A 4 -2.85 26.73 -2.48
CA GLY A 4 -2.51 27.14 -1.13
C GLY A 4 -2.70 26.02 -0.12
N ASN A 5 -1.70 25.79 0.73
CA ASN A 5 -1.81 24.95 1.92
C ASN A 5 -2.84 25.58 2.87
N GLY A 6 -3.96 24.90 3.09
CA GLY A 6 -4.95 25.29 4.08
C GLY A 6 -4.40 25.09 5.49
N ARG A 7 -3.93 26.18 6.11
CA ARG A 7 -3.66 26.23 7.56
C ARG A 7 -4.95 26.61 8.27
N PHE A 8 -5.38 25.81 9.24
CA PHE A 8 -6.52 26.12 10.09
C PHE A 8 -6.03 26.64 11.44
N TYR A 9 -6.19 27.94 11.67
CA TYR A 9 -6.22 28.52 13.02
C TYR A 9 -7.67 28.94 13.28
N ILE A 10 -8.31 28.36 14.29
CA ILE A 10 -9.58 28.90 14.79
C ILE A 10 -9.27 29.69 16.05
N THR A 11 -9.58 30.99 16.00
CA THR A 11 -9.40 31.99 17.05
C THR A 11 -10.04 31.57 18.37
N GLN A 12 -9.26 31.55 19.45
CA GLN A 12 -9.77 31.51 20.82
C GLN A 12 -10.31 32.90 21.19
N ASN A 13 -11.62 33.00 21.43
CA ASN A 13 -12.18 34.14 22.16
C ASN A 13 -11.94 33.90 23.64
N HIS A 14 -11.00 34.65 24.22
CA HIS A 14 -10.89 34.80 25.66
C HIS A 14 -12.08 35.61 26.18
N GLN A 15 -12.89 35.01 27.05
CA GLN A 15 -13.71 35.74 28.00
C GLN A 15 -13.23 35.38 29.40
N ASP A 16 -12.61 36.37 30.03
CA ASP A 16 -12.26 36.37 31.44
C ASP A 16 -13.53 36.24 32.31
N ALA A 17 -13.51 35.29 33.23
CA ALA A 17 -14.39 35.31 34.39
C ALA A 17 -13.62 34.83 35.63
N HIS A 18 -13.53 35.73 36.60
CA HIS A 18 -12.86 35.57 37.89
C HIS A 18 -13.53 34.54 38.82
N TYR A 19 -12.69 33.73 39.46
CA TYR A 19 -12.75 33.09 40.79
C TYR A 19 -14.07 33.01 41.59
N ALA A 20 -14.36 31.79 42.10
CA ALA A 20 -14.64 31.56 43.52
C ALA A 20 -14.33 30.10 43.91
N SER A 21 -13.68 29.93 45.06
CA SER A 21 -13.19 28.70 45.69
C SER A 21 -14.25 28.05 46.58
N SER A 22 -14.23 26.72 46.75
CA SER A 22 -14.71 26.02 47.95
C SER A 22 -14.02 24.66 48.10
N ASP A 23 -13.37 24.46 49.24
CA ASP A 23 -12.86 23.18 49.77
C ASP A 23 -14.00 22.21 50.13
N ASP A 24 -13.73 20.90 50.02
CA ASP A 24 -13.64 19.94 51.15
C ASP A 24 -14.07 18.51 50.75
N GLY A 25 -13.45 17.50 51.37
CA GLY A 25 -14.03 16.14 51.47
C GLY A 25 -13.23 14.96 50.91
N SER A 26 -12.46 14.31 51.77
CA SER A 26 -11.81 13.01 51.58
C SER A 26 -12.79 11.82 51.42
N GLN A 27 -12.42 10.78 50.66
CA GLN A 27 -12.40 9.37 51.12
C GLN A 27 -11.84 8.38 50.07
N LYS A 28 -11.02 7.42 50.55
CA LYS A 28 -10.45 6.26 49.84
C LYS A 28 -11.47 5.12 49.76
N ILE A 29 -11.66 4.49 48.59
CA ILE A 29 -12.00 3.06 48.44
C ILE A 29 -11.30 2.50 47.19
N GLY A 30 -10.78 1.27 47.30
CA GLY A 30 -9.84 0.62 46.37
C GLY A 30 -10.42 0.16 45.03
N SER A 31 -9.53 -0.02 44.06
CA SER A 31 -9.84 -0.47 42.70
C SER A 31 -9.29 -1.88 42.44
N SER A 32 -10.19 -2.77 42.02
CA SER A 32 -9.84 -3.98 41.25
C SER A 32 -9.89 -3.64 39.76
N PRO A 33 -9.09 -4.28 38.89
CA PRO A 33 -9.05 -3.93 37.47
C PRO A 33 -10.26 -4.53 36.74
N GLN A 34 -11.25 -3.69 36.41
CA GLN A 34 -12.27 -4.03 35.42
C GLN A 34 -11.72 -3.74 34.02
N ALA A 35 -11.82 -4.72 33.13
CA ALA A 35 -11.65 -4.55 31.70
C ALA A 35 -12.75 -3.61 31.20
N PHE A 36 -12.36 -2.50 30.56
CA PHE A 36 -13.30 -1.53 30.01
C PHE A 36 -13.36 -1.66 28.48
N GLU A 37 -14.50 -2.13 27.98
CA GLU A 37 -14.92 -1.98 26.58
C GLU A 37 -15.23 -0.51 26.30
N ALA A 38 -14.64 0.05 25.24
CA ALA A 38 -14.91 1.40 24.78
C ALA A 38 -16.24 1.45 24.01
N PRO A 39 -17.11 2.45 24.24
CA PRO A 39 -18.32 2.62 23.44
C PRO A 39 -17.97 3.23 22.07
N TYR A 40 -18.14 2.46 21.00
CA TYR A 40 -18.04 2.96 19.63
C TYR A 40 -19.36 3.64 19.23
N CYS A 41 -19.27 4.90 18.80
CA CYS A 41 -20.40 5.62 18.19
C CYS A 41 -20.84 4.94 16.89
N THR A 42 -22.00 4.30 16.90
CA THR A 42 -22.71 3.83 15.70
C THR A 42 -23.36 5.01 14.99
N LEU A 43 -23.01 5.24 13.72
CA LEU A 43 -23.73 6.16 12.82
C LEU A 43 -25.02 5.47 12.35
N GLU A 44 -26.16 5.90 12.89
CA GLU A 44 -27.48 5.54 12.36
C GLU A 44 -27.75 6.24 11.02
N SER A 45 -28.14 5.44 10.03
CA SER A 45 -28.68 5.87 8.75
C SER A 45 -30.17 6.20 8.88
N SER A 46 -30.57 7.45 8.60
CA SER A 46 -31.98 7.81 8.45
C SER A 46 -32.39 7.89 6.98
N SER A 47 -33.29 6.99 6.59
CA SER A 47 -34.03 7.01 5.34
C SER A 47 -35.24 7.94 5.45
N ALA A 48 -35.48 8.80 4.47
CA ALA A 48 -36.78 9.44 4.27
C ALA A 48 -37.16 9.41 2.78
N ASN A 49 -38.09 8.52 2.46
CA ASN A 49 -38.89 8.55 1.23
C ASN A 49 -40.05 9.55 1.42
N GLY A 50 -40.29 10.39 0.42
CA GLY A 50 -41.50 11.22 0.30
C GLY A 50 -41.66 11.68 -1.15
N ALA A 51 -42.78 11.32 -1.77
CA ALA A 51 -43.03 11.35 -3.20
C ALA A 51 -43.41 12.73 -3.81
N HIS A 52 -43.13 12.83 -5.12
CA HIS A 52 -43.52 13.74 -6.24
C HIS A 52 -44.89 14.47 -6.22
N PRO A 53 -45.32 15.28 -7.25
CA PRO A 53 -44.69 15.71 -8.54
C PRO A 53 -44.90 17.21 -8.95
N ALA A 54 -44.26 17.68 -10.04
CA ALA A 54 -44.92 18.32 -11.21
C ALA A 54 -43.93 18.91 -12.26
N HIS A 55 -44.13 18.51 -13.53
CA HIS A 55 -44.13 19.25 -14.83
C HIS A 55 -43.27 20.53 -15.01
N SER A 56 -42.70 20.94 -16.15
CA SER A 56 -42.56 20.50 -17.56
C SER A 56 -41.97 21.76 -18.27
N SER A 57 -40.90 21.73 -19.05
CA SER A 57 -40.90 21.70 -20.54
C SER A 57 -39.80 22.63 -21.06
N ALA A 58 -39.14 22.20 -22.13
CA ALA A 58 -38.12 22.92 -22.87
C ALA A 58 -38.73 23.95 -23.85
N SER A 59 -37.95 24.98 -24.20
CA SER A 59 -38.04 25.61 -25.53
C SER A 59 -36.67 26.15 -25.99
N SER A 60 -36.38 25.78 -27.24
CA SER A 60 -35.32 26.20 -28.15
C SER A 60 -35.46 27.64 -28.59
N HIS A 61 -34.36 28.32 -28.96
CA HIS A 61 -34.28 29.15 -30.18
C HIS A 61 -32.83 29.43 -30.61
N SER A 62 -32.53 29.01 -31.83
CA SER A 62 -31.40 29.40 -32.68
C SER A 62 -31.63 30.81 -33.25
N ILE A 63 -30.56 31.55 -33.58
CA ILE A 63 -30.42 32.42 -34.77
C ILE A 63 -28.94 32.86 -34.90
N SER A 64 -28.41 32.72 -36.11
CA SER A 64 -27.29 33.46 -36.72
C SER A 64 -27.78 33.91 -38.11
N PRO A 65 -27.03 34.63 -38.98
CA PRO A 65 -25.70 35.25 -38.86
C PRO A 65 -25.69 36.72 -39.38
N ILE A 66 -24.51 37.37 -39.55
CA ILE A 66 -24.13 38.14 -40.77
C ILE A 66 -22.66 38.59 -40.69
N SER A 67 -22.06 38.55 -41.88
CA SER A 67 -20.70 38.80 -42.35
C SER A 67 -20.13 40.22 -42.15
N GLY A 68 -18.81 40.35 -42.19
CA GLY A 68 -18.13 41.61 -42.51
C GLY A 68 -16.64 41.67 -42.15
N SER A 69 -15.75 41.30 -43.07
CA SER A 69 -14.37 41.83 -43.13
C SER A 69 -14.35 43.14 -43.93
N PRO A 70 -13.33 44.02 -43.81
CA PRO A 70 -12.13 43.88 -44.64
C PRO A 70 -10.79 44.31 -44.02
N LEU A 71 -9.73 43.99 -44.78
CA LEU A 71 -8.29 44.23 -44.65
C LEU A 71 -7.84 45.69 -44.39
N SER A 72 -6.70 45.88 -43.71
CA SER A 72 -5.41 46.23 -44.36
C SER A 72 -4.25 46.56 -43.39
N HIS A 73 -3.09 45.96 -43.70
CA HIS A 73 -1.68 46.40 -43.61
C HIS A 73 -1.17 47.36 -42.50
N HIS A 74 -0.13 46.91 -41.79
CA HIS A 74 1.21 47.50 -41.96
C HIS A 74 2.33 46.59 -41.42
N ASP A 75 3.38 46.50 -42.23
CA ASP A 75 4.64 45.75 -42.07
C ASP A 75 5.55 46.26 -40.94
N SER A 76 6.43 45.37 -40.45
CA SER A 76 7.88 45.66 -40.33
C SER A 76 8.69 44.38 -40.11
N HIS A 77 9.62 44.15 -41.03
CA HIS A 77 10.60 43.07 -41.11
C HIS A 77 11.77 43.24 -40.13
N SER A 78 12.40 42.12 -39.73
CA SER A 78 13.84 41.95 -39.95
C SER A 78 14.21 40.46 -40.04
N ASP A 79 14.86 40.13 -41.15
CA ASP A 79 15.33 38.82 -41.57
C ASP A 79 16.59 38.37 -40.84
N HIS A 80 16.76 37.06 -40.67
CA HIS A 80 18.00 36.39 -41.10
C HIS A 80 17.69 34.99 -41.61
N THR A 81 17.89 34.85 -42.92
CA THR A 81 17.67 33.70 -43.78
C THR A 81 18.90 32.80 -43.81
N TYR A 82 18.72 31.48 -43.74
CA TYR A 82 19.56 30.51 -44.45
C TYR A 82 18.68 29.29 -44.84
N ASN A 83 18.39 29.16 -46.13
CA ASN A 83 17.71 28.03 -46.77
C ASN A 83 18.76 27.16 -47.48
N SER A 84 18.88 25.87 -47.11
CA SER A 84 18.44 24.65 -47.85
C SER A 84 19.52 24.01 -48.74
N PRO A 85 19.66 22.66 -48.78
CA PRO A 85 18.72 21.79 -49.49
C PRO A 85 18.31 20.48 -48.76
N PRO A 86 17.27 19.76 -49.24
CA PRO A 86 16.81 18.51 -48.62
C PRO A 86 17.67 17.35 -49.10
N SER A 87 18.16 16.52 -48.17
CA SER A 87 18.82 15.26 -48.50
C SER A 87 18.12 14.11 -47.76
N ALA A 88 17.61 13.18 -48.56
CA ALA A 88 17.05 11.92 -48.13
C ALA A 88 18.08 11.07 -47.37
N SER A 89 17.56 10.07 -46.64
CA SER A 89 18.24 8.87 -46.13
C SER A 89 18.47 8.81 -44.62
N CYS A 90 17.40 8.51 -43.87
CA CYS A 90 17.48 8.03 -42.46
C CYS A 90 17.06 6.55 -42.33
N VAL A 91 16.88 5.85 -43.46
CA VAL A 91 16.42 4.44 -43.46
C VAL A 91 17.57 3.45 -43.70
N THR A 92 18.68 3.88 -44.30
CA THR A 92 19.83 2.99 -44.60
C THR A 92 20.84 2.84 -43.46
N GLU A 93 20.95 3.80 -42.54
CA GLU A 93 21.91 3.71 -41.43
C GLU A 93 21.49 2.67 -40.36
N ILE A 94 20.19 2.45 -40.15
CA ILE A 94 19.68 1.43 -39.21
C ILE A 94 19.92 0.02 -39.77
N THR A 95 19.80 -0.17 -41.08
CA THR A 95 20.07 -1.46 -41.74
C THR A 95 21.55 -1.79 -41.75
N ASP A 96 22.43 -0.81 -41.97
CA ASP A 96 23.89 -1.03 -41.94
C ASP A 96 24.40 -1.42 -40.55
N LEU A 97 23.80 -0.89 -39.50
CA LEU A 97 24.17 -1.25 -38.12
C LEU A 97 23.72 -2.67 -37.75
N GLN A 98 22.56 -3.11 -38.26
CA GLN A 98 22.06 -4.48 -38.09
C GLN A 98 22.87 -5.52 -38.87
N ILE A 99 23.35 -5.16 -40.06
CA ILE A 99 24.24 -6.02 -40.86
C ILE A 99 25.60 -6.18 -40.15
N LYS A 100 26.17 -5.08 -39.64
CA LYS A 100 27.44 -5.13 -38.88
C LYS A 100 27.35 -5.92 -37.58
N LEU A 101 26.20 -5.90 -36.90
CA LEU A 101 25.95 -6.73 -35.70
C LEU A 101 25.90 -8.23 -36.05
N ARG A 102 25.31 -8.58 -37.20
CA ARG A 102 25.25 -9.96 -37.69
C ARG A 102 26.61 -10.46 -38.21
N GLU A 103 27.41 -9.58 -38.80
CA GLU A 103 28.80 -9.90 -39.17
C GLU A 103 29.69 -10.13 -37.95
N LEU A 104 29.47 -9.38 -36.86
CA LEU A 104 30.17 -9.59 -35.58
C LEU A 104 29.77 -10.91 -34.90
N GLU A 105 28.49 -11.27 -34.97
CA GLU A 105 27.94 -12.53 -34.45
C GLU A 105 28.53 -13.74 -35.20
N ASN A 106 28.70 -13.62 -36.53
CA ASN A 106 29.36 -14.64 -37.35
C ASN A 106 30.89 -14.67 -37.19
N ALA A 107 31.53 -13.57 -36.79
CA ALA A 107 32.97 -13.52 -36.53
C ALA A 107 33.36 -14.11 -35.16
N ILE A 108 32.43 -14.19 -34.21
CA ILE A 108 32.63 -14.80 -32.89
C ILE A 108 32.49 -16.33 -32.95
N LEU A 109 31.73 -16.84 -33.92
CA LEU A 109 31.55 -18.26 -34.18
C LEU A 109 32.47 -18.69 -35.34
N GLY A 110 33.73 -18.96 -35.02
CA GLY A 110 34.68 -19.55 -35.97
C GLY A 110 34.23 -20.92 -36.51
N PRO A 111 34.80 -21.38 -37.64
CA PRO A 111 34.28 -22.53 -38.38
C PRO A 111 34.38 -23.84 -37.58
N GLU A 112 33.31 -24.61 -37.61
CA GLU A 112 33.17 -25.93 -37.00
C GLU A 112 34.36 -26.84 -37.36
N LEU A 113 35.08 -27.28 -36.33
CA LEU A 113 35.98 -28.43 -36.42
C LEU A 113 35.20 -29.65 -35.92
N ASP A 114 34.84 -30.52 -36.86
CA ASP A 114 34.43 -31.90 -36.59
C ASP A 114 35.52 -32.62 -35.81
N ILE A 115 35.31 -32.82 -34.50
CA ILE A 115 36.00 -33.85 -33.73
C ILE A 115 34.95 -34.59 -32.90
N ALA A 116 34.62 -35.79 -33.38
CA ALA A 116 33.85 -36.78 -32.65
C ALA A 116 34.58 -37.18 -31.36
N TYR A 117 33.90 -37.04 -30.22
CA TYR A 117 34.16 -37.84 -29.03
C TYR A 117 32.82 -38.37 -28.53
N ASP A 118 32.68 -39.70 -28.61
CA ASP A 118 31.59 -40.48 -28.07
C ASP A 118 31.33 -40.14 -26.59
N SER A 119 30.09 -39.78 -26.28
CA SER A 119 29.52 -39.94 -24.94
C SER A 119 28.15 -40.61 -25.11
N PRO A 120 27.87 -41.73 -24.42
CA PRO A 120 26.67 -42.51 -24.67
C PRO A 120 25.45 -41.89 -23.95
N GLU A 121 24.30 -42.01 -24.62
CA GLU A 121 22.93 -41.72 -24.14
C GLU A 121 22.49 -40.25 -24.06
N SER A 122 22.22 -39.65 -25.23
CA SER A 122 21.00 -38.84 -25.39
C SER A 122 19.97 -39.68 -26.13
N ALA A 123 19.20 -40.46 -25.38
CA ALA A 123 17.93 -40.93 -25.89
C ALA A 123 17.07 -39.69 -26.15
N LEU A 124 16.71 -39.47 -27.42
CA LEU A 124 15.68 -38.54 -27.84
C LEU A 124 14.41 -38.80 -27.01
N GLN A 125 14.20 -38.04 -25.93
CA GLN A 125 12.85 -37.91 -25.40
C GLN A 125 12.04 -37.23 -26.50
N PRO A 126 10.91 -37.80 -26.93
CA PRO A 126 10.01 -37.07 -27.81
C PRO A 126 9.66 -35.76 -27.10
N ASN A 127 9.65 -34.64 -27.83
CA ASN A 127 8.97 -33.42 -27.37
C ASN A 127 7.48 -33.77 -27.26
N ILE A 128 7.09 -34.42 -26.17
CA ILE A 128 5.71 -34.77 -25.88
C ILE A 128 5.00 -33.45 -25.65
N MET A 129 4.24 -33.02 -26.65
CA MET A 129 3.45 -31.80 -26.54
C MET A 129 2.39 -31.97 -25.46
N ALA A 130 2.23 -30.96 -24.61
CA ALA A 130 1.14 -30.92 -23.64
C ALA A 130 -0.22 -30.86 -24.37
N THR A 131 -1.09 -31.81 -24.07
CA THR A 131 -2.49 -31.90 -24.50
C THR A 131 -3.39 -31.90 -23.26
N PRO A 132 -4.71 -31.64 -23.41
CA PRO A 132 -5.65 -31.72 -22.30
C PRO A 132 -5.59 -33.04 -21.51
N GLU A 133 -5.22 -34.14 -22.18
CA GLU A 133 -5.22 -35.49 -21.63
C GLU A 133 -3.90 -35.88 -20.93
N ASN A 134 -2.77 -35.26 -21.28
CA ASN A 134 -1.44 -35.71 -20.83
C ASN A 134 -0.68 -34.70 -19.95
N TRP A 135 -1.10 -33.43 -19.89
CA TRP A 135 -0.31 -32.38 -19.23
C TRP A 135 -0.07 -32.66 -17.74
N ARG A 136 -1.04 -33.30 -17.07
CA ARG A 136 -0.92 -33.73 -15.67
C ARG A 136 0.19 -34.74 -15.48
N GLN A 137 0.23 -35.77 -16.34
CA GLN A 137 1.27 -36.78 -16.31
C GLN A 137 2.64 -36.17 -16.63
N LEU A 138 2.67 -35.26 -17.60
CA LEU A 138 3.89 -34.57 -18.04
C LEU A 138 4.48 -33.67 -16.95
N LEU A 139 3.62 -32.99 -16.16
CA LEU A 139 4.04 -32.15 -15.04
C LEU A 139 4.13 -32.90 -13.70
N GLY A 140 3.74 -34.16 -13.64
CA GLY A 140 3.68 -34.94 -12.40
C GLY A 140 2.65 -34.41 -11.40
N ILE A 141 1.55 -33.84 -11.88
CA ILE A 141 0.50 -33.22 -11.05
C ILE A 141 -0.68 -34.17 -10.89
N ASN A 142 -1.01 -34.48 -9.64
CA ASN A 142 -2.16 -35.32 -9.30
C ASN A 142 -3.49 -34.59 -9.58
N THR A 143 -4.53 -35.36 -9.93
CA THR A 143 -5.89 -34.83 -10.08
C THR A 143 -6.36 -34.19 -8.76
N GLY A 144 -6.84 -32.95 -8.83
CA GLY A 144 -7.34 -32.21 -7.67
C GLY A 144 -6.26 -31.46 -6.86
N ASP A 145 -4.98 -31.55 -7.22
CA ASP A 145 -3.91 -30.81 -6.52
C ASP A 145 -3.89 -29.33 -6.93
N LEU A 146 -4.79 -28.56 -6.33
CA LEU A 146 -4.96 -27.13 -6.62
C LEU A 146 -3.66 -26.33 -6.47
N LYS A 147 -2.86 -26.63 -5.45
CA LYS A 147 -1.61 -25.89 -5.20
C LYS A 147 -0.64 -26.06 -6.35
N GLN A 148 -0.46 -27.30 -6.82
CA GLN A 148 0.43 -27.56 -7.95
C GLN A 148 -0.09 -26.98 -9.26
N VAL A 149 -1.42 -26.96 -9.47
CA VAL A 149 -2.02 -26.30 -10.65
C VAL A 149 -1.76 -24.79 -10.63
N ILE A 150 -1.95 -24.11 -9.49
CA ILE A 150 -1.63 -22.69 -9.35
C ILE A 150 -0.15 -22.42 -9.67
N ILE A 151 0.77 -23.22 -9.11
CA ILE A 151 2.21 -23.12 -9.37
C ILE A 151 2.52 -23.32 -10.86
N ALA A 152 1.93 -24.35 -11.48
CA ALA A 152 2.12 -24.64 -12.90
C ALA A 152 1.63 -23.49 -13.78
N CYS A 153 0.49 -22.86 -13.46
CA CYS A 153 -0.01 -21.68 -14.18
C CYS A 153 1.04 -20.56 -14.19
N GLY A 154 1.58 -20.21 -13.01
CA GLY A 154 2.62 -19.18 -12.89
C GLY A 154 3.87 -19.52 -13.71
N LYS A 155 4.29 -20.80 -13.70
CA LYS A 155 5.46 -21.27 -14.45
C LYS A 155 5.24 -21.17 -15.96
N ALA A 156 4.11 -21.67 -16.46
CA ALA A 156 3.76 -21.60 -17.88
C ALA A 156 3.67 -20.16 -18.39
N VAL A 157 3.15 -19.24 -17.57
CA VAL A 157 3.15 -17.80 -17.88
C VAL A 157 4.57 -17.24 -17.98
N ALA A 158 5.47 -17.62 -17.07
CA ALA A 158 6.86 -17.16 -17.04
C ALA A 158 7.69 -17.68 -18.22
N GLU A 159 7.49 -18.94 -18.61
CA GLU A 159 8.19 -19.61 -19.72
C GLU A 159 7.60 -19.27 -21.09
N ASN A 160 6.54 -18.47 -21.11
CA ASN A 160 5.81 -18.09 -22.30
C ASN A 160 5.17 -19.27 -23.08
N ASP A 161 4.88 -20.40 -22.44
CA ASP A 161 4.24 -21.56 -23.08
C ASP A 161 2.74 -21.31 -23.34
N VAL A 162 2.40 -20.88 -24.55
CA VAL A 162 1.04 -20.46 -24.93
C VAL A 162 0.02 -21.59 -24.71
N ARG A 163 0.33 -22.82 -25.10
CA ARG A 163 -0.61 -23.94 -25.01
C ARG A 163 -0.85 -24.36 -23.57
N LEU A 164 0.23 -24.50 -22.81
CA LEU A 164 0.13 -24.94 -21.42
C LEU A 164 -0.57 -23.88 -20.55
N LYS A 165 -0.36 -22.58 -20.83
CA LYS A 165 -1.10 -21.49 -20.17
C LYS A 165 -2.61 -21.63 -20.35
N GLU A 166 -3.09 -21.80 -21.59
CA GLU A 166 -4.53 -21.88 -21.88
C GLU A 166 -5.18 -23.07 -21.17
N LEU A 167 -4.53 -24.24 -21.23
CA LEU A 167 -5.00 -25.45 -20.54
C LEU A 167 -5.05 -25.26 -19.02
N LEU A 168 -3.96 -24.79 -18.43
CA LEU A 168 -3.86 -24.64 -16.97
C LEU A 168 -4.76 -23.54 -16.42
N ILE A 169 -4.92 -22.43 -17.13
CA ILE A 169 -5.84 -21.34 -16.74
C ILE A 169 -7.29 -21.81 -16.79
N SER A 170 -7.66 -22.56 -17.84
CA SER A 170 -9.00 -23.14 -17.95
C SER A 170 -9.28 -24.13 -16.81
N GLU A 171 -8.33 -25.02 -16.52
CA GLU A 171 -8.42 -25.95 -15.40
C GLU A 171 -8.53 -25.23 -14.06
N LEU A 172 -7.63 -24.28 -13.78
CA LEU A 172 -7.62 -23.54 -12.54
C LEU A 172 -8.96 -22.83 -12.31
N GLY A 173 -9.58 -22.28 -13.35
CA GLY A 173 -10.91 -21.68 -13.30
C GLY A 173 -12.03 -22.62 -12.85
N GLN A 174 -11.88 -23.93 -13.06
CA GLN A 174 -12.85 -24.94 -12.57
C GLN A 174 -12.60 -25.35 -11.11
N MET A 175 -11.39 -25.11 -10.58
CA MET A 175 -10.99 -25.58 -9.25
C MET A 175 -11.16 -24.51 -8.15
N VAL A 176 -11.21 -23.23 -8.53
CA VAL A 176 -11.20 -22.08 -7.61
C VAL A 176 -12.59 -21.54 -7.31
N SER A 177 -12.76 -20.96 -6.13
CA SER A 177 -14.02 -20.36 -5.70
C SER A 177 -13.78 -19.32 -4.61
N VAL A 178 -14.39 -18.15 -4.74
CA VAL A 178 -14.34 -17.07 -3.74
C VAL A 178 -15.08 -17.39 -2.43
N SER A 179 -15.91 -18.44 -2.43
CA SER A 179 -16.60 -18.96 -1.23
C SER A 179 -16.02 -20.29 -0.74
N GLY A 180 -14.95 -20.78 -1.39
CA GLY A 180 -14.32 -22.06 -1.08
C GLY A 180 -13.41 -22.02 0.15
N ASP A 181 -12.56 -23.04 0.26
CA ASP A 181 -11.48 -23.07 1.24
C ASP A 181 -10.42 -21.98 0.97
N PRO A 182 -9.48 -21.72 1.91
CA PRO A 182 -8.48 -20.65 1.75
C PRO A 182 -7.70 -20.69 0.45
N LEU A 183 -7.31 -21.88 -0.02
CA LEU A 183 -6.49 -22.03 -1.22
C LEU A 183 -7.34 -21.85 -2.48
N GLN A 184 -8.60 -22.29 -2.47
CA GLN A 184 -9.56 -22.00 -3.54
C GLN A 184 -9.83 -20.50 -3.70
N ARG A 185 -9.97 -19.78 -2.58
CA ARG A 185 -10.20 -18.33 -2.58
C ARG A 185 -8.98 -17.57 -3.06
N LEU A 186 -7.79 -17.89 -2.53
CA LEU A 186 -6.54 -17.33 -3.01
C LEU A 186 -6.32 -17.65 -4.49
N GLY A 187 -6.54 -18.90 -4.89
CA GLY A 187 -6.43 -19.34 -6.28
C GLY A 187 -7.29 -18.55 -7.24
N ALA A 188 -8.50 -18.14 -6.83
CA ALA A 188 -9.37 -17.28 -7.64
C ALA A 188 -8.73 -15.92 -7.95
N TYR A 189 -8.14 -15.27 -6.95
CA TYR A 189 -7.48 -13.97 -7.12
C TYR A 189 -6.10 -14.08 -7.81
N MET A 190 -5.38 -15.19 -7.60
CA MET A 190 -4.16 -15.51 -8.34
C MET A 190 -4.47 -15.71 -9.84
N LEU A 191 -5.56 -16.43 -10.16
CA LEU A 191 -6.06 -16.61 -11.52
C LEU A 191 -6.45 -15.27 -12.16
N GLU A 192 -7.19 -14.43 -11.42
CA GLU A 192 -7.55 -13.09 -11.86
C GLU A 192 -6.31 -12.25 -12.22
N GLY A 193 -5.28 -12.27 -11.38
CA GLY A 193 -3.99 -11.63 -11.65
C GLY A 193 -3.31 -12.16 -12.92
N LEU A 194 -3.32 -13.48 -13.14
CA LEU A 194 -2.74 -14.09 -14.34
C LEU A 194 -3.50 -13.70 -15.62
N VAL A 195 -4.83 -13.73 -15.58
CA VAL A 195 -5.68 -13.32 -16.71
C VAL A 195 -5.47 -11.84 -17.05
N ALA A 196 -5.40 -10.98 -16.02
CA ALA A 196 -5.12 -9.56 -16.19
C ALA A 196 -3.73 -9.32 -16.82
N ARG A 197 -2.71 -10.06 -16.37
CA ARG A 197 -1.36 -10.03 -16.94
C ARG A 197 -1.34 -10.38 -18.43
N LEU A 198 -1.96 -11.51 -18.79
CA LEU A 198 -1.91 -12.06 -20.16
C LEU A 198 -2.65 -11.19 -21.17
N SER A 199 -3.69 -10.50 -20.73
CA SER A 199 -4.47 -9.61 -21.59
C SER A 199 -3.73 -8.31 -21.94
N SER A 200 -2.43 -8.17 -21.59
CA SER A 200 -1.63 -6.93 -21.71
C SER A 200 -2.34 -5.69 -21.16
N SER A 201 -3.23 -5.93 -20.22
CA SER A 201 -4.17 -4.98 -19.67
C SER A 201 -3.99 -4.91 -18.17
N GLY A 202 -2.79 -5.21 -17.66
CA GLY A 202 -2.49 -5.20 -16.21
C GLY A 202 -3.11 -3.99 -15.52
N SER A 203 -2.99 -2.79 -16.11
CA SER A 203 -3.66 -1.57 -15.64
C SER A 203 -5.11 -1.36 -16.10
N LYS A 204 -5.49 -1.74 -17.33
CA LYS A 204 -6.85 -1.54 -17.86
C LYS A 204 -7.87 -2.50 -17.24
N ILE A 205 -7.51 -3.78 -17.06
CA ILE A 205 -8.31 -4.80 -16.37
C ILE A 205 -8.23 -4.60 -14.86
N TYR A 206 -7.09 -4.24 -14.25
CA TYR A 206 -7.07 -3.81 -12.83
C TYR A 206 -8.10 -2.70 -12.55
N LYS A 207 -8.29 -1.77 -13.50
CA LYS A 207 -9.31 -0.72 -13.42
C LYS A 207 -10.71 -1.15 -13.92
N SER A 208 -10.83 -2.22 -14.72
CA SER A 208 -12.10 -2.64 -15.37
C SER A 208 -12.60 -4.02 -14.96
N LEU A 209 -11.99 -4.69 -13.97
CA LEU A 209 -12.51 -5.95 -13.45
C LEU A 209 -13.93 -5.70 -12.98
N LYS A 210 -14.83 -6.51 -13.54
CA LYS A 210 -16.26 -6.29 -13.79
C LYS A 210 -17.13 -6.28 -12.53
N CYS A 211 -16.62 -5.79 -11.42
CA CYS A 211 -17.35 -5.60 -10.19
C CYS A 211 -17.60 -4.11 -9.99
N LYS A 212 -18.81 -3.77 -9.55
CA LYS A 212 -19.15 -2.41 -9.15
C LYS A 212 -18.10 -1.94 -8.16
N GLU A 213 -17.39 -0.87 -8.50
CA GLU A 213 -16.41 -0.26 -7.58
C GLU A 213 -17.13 0.08 -6.27
N PRO A 214 -16.64 -0.41 -5.12
CA PRO A 214 -17.31 -0.19 -3.85
C PRO A 214 -17.27 1.28 -3.51
N THR A 215 -18.36 1.82 -2.99
CA THR A 215 -18.38 3.19 -2.47
C THR A 215 -17.32 3.38 -1.38
N SER A 216 -16.93 4.63 -1.12
CA SER A 216 -15.98 4.97 -0.05
C SER A 216 -16.38 4.39 1.32
N SER A 217 -17.68 4.42 1.63
CA SER A 217 -18.25 3.86 2.86
C SER A 217 -18.17 2.33 2.92
N GLU A 218 -18.44 1.65 1.79
CA GLU A 218 -18.27 0.20 1.68
C GLU A 218 -16.80 -0.20 1.86
N LEU A 219 -15.88 0.48 1.16
CA LEU A 219 -14.44 0.20 1.28
C LEU A 219 -13.94 0.45 2.72
N MET A 220 -14.39 1.52 3.37
CA MET A 220 -14.09 1.77 4.79
C MET A 220 -14.60 0.64 5.69
N SER A 221 -15.82 0.16 5.45
CA SER A 221 -16.40 -0.95 6.22
C SER A 221 -15.61 -2.25 6.03
N TYR A 222 -15.13 -2.51 4.82
CA TYR A 222 -14.32 -3.68 4.50
C TYR A 222 -12.92 -3.61 5.14
N MET A 223 -12.26 -2.46 5.08
CA MET A 223 -10.98 -2.24 5.75
C MET A 223 -11.12 -2.35 7.28
N HIS A 224 -12.21 -1.81 7.83
CA HIS A 224 -12.51 -1.94 9.26
C HIS A 224 -12.74 -3.41 9.66
N LEU A 225 -13.44 -4.19 8.83
CA LEU A 225 -13.61 -5.61 9.08
C LEU A 225 -12.26 -6.33 9.18
N LEU A 226 -11.35 -6.11 8.23
CA LEU A 226 -10.00 -6.70 8.25
C LEU A 226 -9.20 -6.27 9.48
N TYR A 227 -9.30 -4.99 9.86
CA TYR A 227 -8.69 -4.45 11.07
C TYR A 227 -9.20 -5.15 12.35
N GLU A 228 -10.47 -5.53 12.39
CA GLU A 228 -11.05 -6.21 13.54
C GLU A 228 -10.65 -7.69 13.61
N ILE A 229 -10.83 -8.42 12.50
CA ILE A 229 -10.69 -9.88 12.47
C ILE A 229 -9.24 -10.36 12.39
N CYS A 230 -8.32 -9.51 11.91
CA CYS A 230 -6.90 -9.84 11.78
C CYS A 230 -6.03 -8.84 12.57
N PRO A 231 -4.98 -9.31 13.26
CA PRO A 231 -4.15 -8.44 14.08
C PRO A 231 -3.12 -7.63 13.28
N PHE A 232 -3.04 -7.73 11.95
CA PHE A 232 -1.95 -7.13 11.16
C PHE A 232 -1.78 -5.61 11.39
N PHE A 233 -2.87 -4.86 11.24
CA PHE A 233 -2.84 -3.40 11.46
C PHE A 233 -2.76 -3.06 12.95
N LYS A 234 -3.54 -3.73 13.81
CA LYS A 234 -3.51 -3.50 15.27
C LYS A 234 -2.12 -3.74 15.85
N PHE A 235 -1.45 -4.83 15.45
CA PHE A 235 -0.06 -5.12 15.80
C PHE A 235 0.88 -3.99 15.39
N GLY A 236 0.82 -3.58 14.12
CA GLY A 236 1.66 -2.50 13.59
C GLY A 236 1.47 -1.19 14.33
N TYR A 237 0.23 -0.74 14.44
CA TYR A 237 -0.12 0.53 15.10
C TYR A 237 0.19 0.51 16.59
N MET A 238 -0.15 -0.55 17.32
CA MET A 238 0.10 -0.61 18.77
C MET A 238 1.59 -0.72 19.08
N SER A 239 2.37 -1.45 18.29
CA SER A 239 3.82 -1.55 18.49
C SER A 239 4.51 -0.21 18.20
N ALA A 240 4.17 0.46 17.09
CA ALA A 240 4.67 1.78 16.77
C ALA A 240 4.25 2.82 17.83
N ASN A 241 2.96 2.87 18.19
CA ASN A 241 2.45 3.79 19.20
C ASN A 241 3.10 3.59 20.57
N GLY A 242 3.37 2.33 20.96
CA GLY A 242 4.11 2.01 22.18
C GLY A 242 5.52 2.62 22.18
N ALA A 243 6.27 2.41 21.08
CA ALA A 243 7.60 3.00 20.92
C ALA A 243 7.56 4.54 20.94
N ILE A 244 6.59 5.13 20.24
CA ILE A 244 6.39 6.58 20.18
C ILE A 244 6.10 7.13 21.57
N ALA A 245 5.14 6.55 22.30
CA ALA A 245 4.75 6.99 23.63
C ALA A 245 5.91 6.96 24.63
N GLU A 246 6.77 5.94 24.55
CA GLU A 246 7.98 5.86 25.35
C GLU A 246 9.00 6.93 24.97
N ALA A 247 9.26 7.13 23.68
CA ALA A 247 10.24 8.09 23.19
C ALA A 247 9.85 9.55 23.55
N ILE A 248 8.56 9.90 23.51
CA ILE A 248 8.07 11.25 23.81
C ILE A 248 7.66 11.45 25.27
N LYS A 249 8.00 10.51 26.16
CA LYS A 249 7.72 10.63 27.58
C LYS A 249 8.38 11.89 28.15
N GLY A 250 7.58 12.76 28.78
CA GLY A 250 8.02 14.01 29.38
C GLY A 250 8.13 15.18 28.39
N GLU A 251 7.91 14.98 27.09
CA GLU A 251 7.92 16.06 26.11
C GLU A 251 6.61 16.84 26.13
N ASN A 252 6.70 18.16 25.96
CA ASN A 252 5.55 19.07 25.99
C ASN A 252 5.05 19.48 24.61
N PHE A 253 5.92 19.46 23.59
CA PHE A 253 5.59 19.84 22.21
C PHE A 253 6.04 18.71 21.29
N VAL A 254 5.08 17.98 20.72
CA VAL A 254 5.34 16.79 19.90
C VAL A 254 4.79 17.00 18.51
N HIS A 255 5.62 16.76 17.49
CA HIS A 255 5.24 16.76 16.09
C HIS A 255 5.43 15.37 15.50
N ILE A 256 4.32 14.72 15.16
CA ILE A 256 4.31 13.43 14.47
C ILE A 256 4.15 13.68 12.96
N ILE A 257 5.03 13.11 12.16
CA ILE A 257 4.95 13.09 10.70
C ILE A 257 4.59 11.68 10.27
N ASP A 258 3.37 11.51 9.77
CA ASP A 258 2.86 10.23 9.30
C ASP A 258 2.85 10.21 7.78
N PHE A 259 3.66 9.32 7.19
CA PHE A 259 3.79 9.19 5.74
C PHE A 259 2.60 8.47 5.07
N GLN A 260 1.67 7.91 5.86
CA GLN A 260 0.42 7.32 5.34
C GLN A 260 -0.73 7.47 6.35
N ILE A 261 -1.27 8.68 6.46
CA ILE A 261 -2.27 9.01 7.49
C ILE A 261 -3.59 8.25 7.32
N ALA A 262 -3.94 7.84 6.10
CA ALA A 262 -5.15 7.07 5.77
C ALA A 262 -6.41 7.63 6.49
N GLN A 263 -7.00 6.87 7.41
CA GLN A 263 -8.20 7.28 8.18
C GLN A 263 -7.87 7.92 9.54
N GLY A 264 -6.59 8.01 9.91
CA GLY A 264 -6.13 8.47 11.22
C GLY A 264 -6.37 7.49 12.37
N SER A 265 -6.76 6.24 12.09
CA SER A 265 -7.16 5.26 13.11
C SER A 265 -6.02 4.90 14.08
N GLN A 266 -4.77 4.84 13.61
CA GLN A 266 -3.59 4.64 14.47
C GLN A 266 -3.55 5.68 15.61
N TRP A 267 -3.82 6.95 15.29
CA TRP A 267 -3.63 8.06 16.22
C TRP A 267 -4.75 8.22 17.24
N MET A 268 -5.93 7.66 16.99
CA MET A 268 -7.06 7.74 17.93
C MET A 268 -6.67 7.20 19.31
N THR A 269 -6.02 6.02 19.35
CA THR A 269 -5.59 5.38 20.60
C THR A 269 -4.39 6.08 21.23
N LEU A 270 -3.47 6.63 20.42
CA LEU A 270 -2.33 7.38 20.95
C LEU A 270 -2.77 8.70 21.58
N ILE A 271 -3.71 9.43 20.96
CA ILE A 271 -4.27 10.67 21.52
C ILE A 271 -4.87 10.41 22.91
N GLN A 272 -5.65 9.34 23.06
CA GLN A 272 -6.20 8.92 24.35
C GLN A 272 -5.09 8.65 25.39
N ALA A 273 -4.06 7.89 25.00
CA ALA A 273 -2.96 7.56 25.88
C ALA A 273 -2.14 8.79 26.30
N LEU A 274 -1.90 9.73 25.37
CA LEU A 274 -1.17 10.98 25.65
C LEU A 274 -1.98 11.94 26.53
N ALA A 275 -3.29 11.98 26.36
CA ALA A 275 -4.17 12.78 27.20
C ALA A 275 -4.17 12.31 28.67
N ALA A 276 -4.10 10.99 28.87
CA ALA A 276 -4.05 10.37 30.20
C ALA A 276 -2.64 10.32 30.83
N ARG A 277 -1.61 10.87 30.17
CA ARG A 277 -0.22 10.77 30.61
C ARG A 277 0.01 11.52 31.93
N PRO A 278 0.80 10.96 32.88
CA PRO A 278 1.24 11.69 34.07
C PRO A 278 1.99 12.98 33.71
N GLY A 279 1.66 14.09 34.38
CA GLY A 279 2.20 15.42 34.06
C GLY A 279 1.37 16.21 33.03
N GLY A 280 0.31 15.62 32.48
CA GLY A 280 -0.63 16.27 31.57
C GLY A 280 -0.33 16.02 30.07
N PRO A 281 -1.31 16.36 29.21
CA PRO A 281 -1.19 16.20 27.77
C PRO A 281 -0.10 17.11 27.19
N PRO A 282 0.69 16.63 26.21
CA PRO A 282 1.50 17.52 25.38
C PRO A 282 0.62 18.31 24.42
N PHE A 283 1.17 19.40 23.85
CA PHE A 283 0.69 19.90 22.58
C PHE A 283 1.10 18.91 21.47
N LEU A 284 0.13 18.37 20.76
CA LEU A 284 0.34 17.38 19.70
C LEU A 284 0.03 17.99 18.34
N ARG A 285 1.02 17.99 17.46
CA ARG A 285 0.86 18.30 16.05
C ARG A 285 1.03 17.04 15.23
N ILE A 286 0.11 16.77 14.29
CA ILE A 286 0.24 15.68 13.33
C ILE A 286 0.30 16.25 11.92
N THR A 287 1.38 15.96 11.18
CA THR A 287 1.41 16.11 9.73
C THR A 287 1.03 14.78 9.09
N GLY A 288 -0.14 14.76 8.45
CA GLY A 288 -0.64 13.59 7.76
C GLY A 288 -0.41 13.69 6.26
N ILE A 289 0.35 12.75 5.70
CA ILE A 289 0.61 12.64 4.27
C ILE A 289 -0.25 11.50 3.70
N ASP A 290 -0.90 11.76 2.57
CA ASP A 290 -1.51 10.73 1.74
C ASP A 290 -1.79 11.30 0.35
N ASP A 291 -1.88 10.42 -0.65
CA ASP A 291 -2.10 10.83 -2.03
C ASP A 291 -3.58 11.06 -2.35
N SER A 292 -3.82 11.62 -3.54
CA SER A 292 -5.17 11.86 -4.05
C SER A 292 -5.89 10.57 -4.49
N ASN A 293 -5.18 9.48 -4.77
CA ASN A 293 -5.78 8.18 -5.11
C ASN A 293 -6.52 7.60 -3.90
N SER A 294 -5.97 7.78 -2.71
CA SER A 294 -6.57 7.39 -1.44
C SER A 294 -7.78 8.25 -1.03
N ALA A 295 -8.00 9.40 -1.66
CA ALA A 295 -9.13 10.29 -1.34
C ALA A 295 -10.50 9.61 -1.55
N TYR A 296 -10.59 8.74 -2.56
CA TYR A 296 -11.81 7.96 -2.81
C TYR A 296 -12.09 7.00 -1.65
N ALA A 297 -11.12 6.17 -1.26
CA ALA A 297 -11.24 5.25 -0.13
C ALA A 297 -11.50 6.00 1.18
N ARG A 298 -10.97 7.23 1.28
CA ARG A 298 -11.18 8.10 2.43
C ARG A 298 -12.57 8.72 2.50
N GLY A 299 -13.24 8.88 1.34
CA GLY A 299 -14.52 9.57 1.21
C GLY A 299 -14.39 11.09 1.21
N GLY A 300 -13.18 11.62 0.98
CA GLY A 300 -12.90 13.05 1.03
C GLY A 300 -11.41 13.38 1.11
N GLY A 301 -11.11 14.66 1.29
CA GLY A 301 -9.74 15.16 1.47
C GLY A 301 -9.16 14.82 2.85
N LEU A 302 -7.93 15.27 3.09
CA LEU A 302 -7.27 15.07 4.39
C LEU A 302 -7.91 15.91 5.52
N ASP A 303 -8.69 16.92 5.17
CA ASP A 303 -9.45 17.77 6.09
C ASP A 303 -10.43 16.96 6.94
N ILE A 304 -11.08 15.94 6.38
CA ILE A 304 -12.01 15.09 7.14
C ILE A 304 -11.28 14.24 8.19
N VAL A 305 -10.02 13.87 7.95
CA VAL A 305 -9.17 13.16 8.90
C VAL A 305 -8.71 14.10 10.00
N GLY A 306 -8.21 15.28 9.62
CA GLY A 306 -7.80 16.31 10.57
C GLY A 306 -8.93 16.70 11.53
N MET A 307 -10.14 16.90 11.00
CA MET A 307 -11.33 17.19 11.80
C MET A 307 -11.70 16.04 12.75
N ARG A 308 -11.59 14.79 12.29
CA ARG A 308 -11.84 13.61 13.12
C ARG A 308 -10.86 13.52 14.28
N LEU A 309 -9.56 13.66 14.01
CA LEU A 309 -8.51 13.63 15.03
C LEU A 309 -8.64 14.80 16.01
N TYR A 310 -8.95 15.99 15.51
CA TYR A 310 -9.20 17.17 16.34
C TYR A 310 -10.36 16.94 17.32
N LYS A 311 -11.49 16.39 16.85
CA LYS A 311 -12.63 16.08 17.73
C LYS A 311 -12.28 15.07 18.82
N VAL A 312 -11.50 14.03 18.48
CA VAL A 312 -11.01 13.05 19.47
C VAL A 312 -10.10 13.76 20.48
N ALA A 313 -9.10 14.52 20.04
CA ALA A 313 -8.21 15.24 20.94
C ALA A 313 -8.96 16.22 21.85
N GLN A 314 -9.92 16.97 21.29
CA GLN A 314 -10.79 17.88 22.03
C GLN A 314 -11.59 17.14 23.11
N SER A 315 -12.15 15.96 22.81
CA SER A 315 -12.91 15.17 23.81
C SER A 315 -12.07 14.69 24.99
N PHE A 316 -10.74 14.63 24.83
CA PHE A 316 -9.80 14.27 25.89
C PHE A 316 -9.01 15.46 26.43
N GLY A 317 -9.36 16.70 26.05
CA GLY A 317 -8.69 17.92 26.51
C GLY A 317 -7.23 18.04 26.06
N LEU A 318 -6.83 17.37 24.97
CA LEU A 318 -5.47 17.39 24.44
C LEU A 318 -5.32 18.54 23.42
N PRO A 319 -4.39 19.49 23.61
CA PRO A 319 -4.12 20.54 22.63
C PRO A 319 -3.58 19.94 21.32
N PHE A 320 -4.26 20.21 20.20
CA PHE A 320 -4.03 19.49 18.96
C PHE A 320 -4.02 20.39 17.72
N GLU A 321 -3.12 20.08 16.79
CA GLU A 321 -3.05 20.69 15.46
C GLU A 321 -2.83 19.63 14.37
N PHE A 322 -3.47 19.80 13.22
CA PHE A 322 -3.28 18.93 12.05
C PHE A 322 -2.79 19.72 10.83
N ASN A 323 -1.72 19.23 10.20
CA ASN A 323 -1.18 19.74 8.94
C ASN A 323 -1.39 18.69 7.84
N ALA A 324 -2.17 19.02 6.81
CA ALA A 324 -2.48 18.11 5.71
C ALA A 324 -1.47 18.25 4.57
N VAL A 325 -0.90 17.14 4.11
CA VAL A 325 -0.01 17.10 2.93
C VAL A 325 -0.60 16.14 1.89
N PRO A 326 -1.40 16.64 0.93
CA PRO A 326 -2.05 15.81 -0.09
C PRO A 326 -1.07 15.51 -1.24
N ALA A 327 -0.10 14.63 -0.99
CA ALA A 327 0.96 14.29 -1.92
C ALA A 327 1.35 12.81 -1.79
N ALA A 328 1.81 12.20 -2.88
CA ALA A 328 2.42 10.88 -2.80
C ALA A 328 3.74 10.96 -2.00
N SER A 329 4.13 9.87 -1.32
CA SER A 329 5.33 9.85 -0.48
C SER A 329 6.60 10.35 -1.18
N HIS A 330 6.77 10.00 -2.45
CA HIS A 330 7.91 10.40 -3.27
C HIS A 330 7.89 11.86 -3.73
N GLU A 331 6.78 12.58 -3.54
CA GLU A 331 6.61 14.01 -3.84
C GLU A 331 6.82 14.89 -2.59
N VAL A 332 7.01 14.28 -1.41
CA VAL A 332 7.21 15.03 -0.16
C VAL A 332 8.64 15.58 -0.07
N TYR A 333 8.73 16.85 0.34
CA TYR A 333 9.96 17.60 0.61
C TYR A 333 9.84 18.32 1.96
N LEU A 334 10.96 18.81 2.48
CA LEU A 334 11.08 19.43 3.80
C LEU A 334 10.07 20.57 4.02
N GLU A 335 9.84 21.39 2.99
CA GLU A 335 8.92 22.53 3.02
C GLU A 335 7.45 22.14 3.24
N HIS A 336 7.07 20.90 2.92
CA HIS A 336 5.71 20.40 3.16
C HIS A 336 5.46 20.03 4.63
N LEU A 337 6.51 19.77 5.40
CA LEU A 337 6.42 19.21 6.75
C LEU A 337 6.16 20.27 7.83
N ASP A 338 6.27 21.56 7.49
CA ASP A 338 6.05 22.69 8.41
C ASP A 338 6.82 22.52 9.73
N ILE A 339 8.13 22.25 9.68
CA ILE A 339 8.94 22.00 10.88
C ILE A 339 9.07 23.26 11.73
N ARG A 340 8.88 23.14 13.05
CA ARG A 340 8.96 24.26 14.01
C ARG A 340 10.04 24.02 15.06
N VAL A 341 10.70 25.10 15.46
CA VAL A 341 11.72 25.07 16.51
C VAL A 341 11.05 24.79 17.85
N GLY A 342 11.64 23.87 18.63
CA GLY A 342 11.17 23.51 19.98
C GLY A 342 10.22 22.32 20.04
N GLU A 343 9.76 21.80 18.88
CA GLU A 343 8.98 20.57 18.82
C GLU A 343 9.89 19.35 18.70
N VAL A 344 9.55 18.28 19.42
CA VAL A 344 10.16 16.97 19.23
C VAL A 344 9.51 16.28 18.05
N ILE A 345 10.33 15.89 17.07
CA ILE A 345 9.86 15.23 15.84
C ILE A 345 9.87 13.72 16.01
N VAL A 346 8.77 13.09 15.63
CA VAL A 346 8.62 11.65 15.46
C VAL A 346 8.15 11.39 14.03
N VAL A 347 8.72 10.39 13.36
CA VAL A 347 8.29 10.01 12.00
C VAL A 347 7.76 8.58 11.99
N ASN A 348 6.61 8.37 11.36
CA ASN A 348 5.96 7.06 11.25
C ASN A 348 5.85 6.64 9.79
N PHE A 349 6.42 5.48 9.48
CA PHE A 349 6.23 4.77 8.23
C PHE A 349 5.46 3.48 8.50
N ALA A 350 4.14 3.53 8.42
CA ALA A 350 3.30 2.34 8.56
C ALA A 350 2.71 1.96 7.20
N TYR A 351 3.16 0.82 6.67
CA TYR A 351 2.68 0.25 5.40
C TYR A 351 2.75 1.24 4.22
N GLN A 352 3.90 1.89 4.03
CA GLN A 352 3.99 2.99 3.05
C GLN A 352 5.23 2.97 2.17
N LEU A 353 6.40 2.59 2.70
CA LEU A 353 7.63 2.71 1.94
C LEU A 353 7.68 1.70 0.79
N HIS A 354 6.96 0.59 0.90
CA HIS A 354 6.79 -0.33 -0.21
C HIS A 354 6.05 0.30 -1.41
N HIS A 355 5.17 1.28 -1.22
CA HIS A 355 4.52 1.99 -2.33
C HIS A 355 5.42 3.04 -2.99
N THR A 356 6.46 3.50 -2.30
CA THR A 356 7.43 4.44 -2.87
C THR A 356 8.21 3.77 -4.02
N PRO A 357 8.30 4.41 -5.21
CA PRO A 357 9.07 3.87 -6.33
C PRO A 357 10.52 3.57 -5.95
N ASP A 358 10.99 2.41 -6.39
CA ASP A 358 12.36 1.94 -6.19
C ASP A 358 13.25 2.26 -7.40
N GLU A 359 14.48 1.78 -7.34
CA GLU A 359 15.49 1.97 -8.37
C GLU A 359 15.15 1.27 -9.71
N SER A 360 14.17 0.35 -9.70
CA SER A 360 13.67 -0.28 -10.93
C SER A 360 12.69 0.62 -11.70
N VAL A 361 12.17 1.67 -11.06
CA VAL A 361 11.18 2.58 -11.65
C VAL A 361 11.77 3.97 -11.88
N SER A 362 12.61 4.45 -10.95
CA SER A 362 13.20 5.78 -11.01
C SER A 362 14.66 5.75 -10.56
N THR A 363 15.53 6.43 -11.31
CA THR A 363 16.95 6.60 -10.93
C THR A 363 17.13 7.56 -9.75
N GLU A 364 16.08 8.27 -9.32
CA GLU A 364 16.13 9.25 -8.23
C GLU A 364 16.19 8.61 -6.84
N ASN A 365 15.95 7.29 -6.73
CA ASN A 365 15.98 6.54 -5.47
C ASN A 365 15.20 7.25 -4.35
N HIS A 366 13.88 7.40 -4.57
CA HIS A 366 13.00 8.17 -3.69
C HIS A 366 12.98 7.62 -2.26
N ARG A 367 13.09 6.30 -2.07
CA ARG A 367 13.17 5.66 -0.74
C ARG A 367 14.34 6.22 0.06
N ASP A 368 15.55 6.20 -0.51
CA ASP A 368 16.72 6.71 0.19
C ASP A 368 16.68 8.23 0.35
N ARG A 369 16.14 8.97 -0.64
CA ARG A 369 15.93 10.43 -0.54
C ARG A 369 15.06 10.78 0.67
N ILE A 370 13.92 10.11 0.84
CA ILE A 370 13.00 10.31 1.96
C ILE A 370 13.70 9.99 3.28
N LEU A 371 14.40 8.86 3.37
CA LEU A 371 15.10 8.48 4.61
C LEU A 371 16.19 9.50 5.00
N ARG A 372 16.97 10.01 4.04
CA ARG A 372 17.98 11.06 4.30
C ARG A 372 17.34 12.39 4.70
N MET A 373 16.24 12.77 4.05
CA MET A 373 15.46 13.96 4.44
C MET A 373 14.95 13.81 5.88
N VAL A 374 14.35 12.67 6.23
CA VAL A 374 13.90 12.40 7.59
C VAL A 374 15.07 12.42 8.57
N LYS A 375 16.24 11.84 8.24
CA LYS A 375 17.40 11.90 9.12
C LYS A 375 17.87 13.34 9.36
N SER A 376 17.79 14.20 8.35
CA SER A 376 18.16 15.62 8.46
C SER A 376 17.29 16.40 9.46
N LEU A 377 16.08 15.91 9.76
CA LEU A 377 15.21 16.47 10.80
C LEU A 377 15.69 16.16 12.22
N SER A 378 16.67 15.27 12.38
CA SER A 378 17.10 14.73 13.68
C SER A 378 15.91 14.24 14.53
N PRO A 379 15.05 13.36 13.99
CA PRO A 379 13.87 12.90 14.71
C PRO A 379 14.27 12.15 15.97
N LYS A 380 13.48 12.31 17.03
CA LYS A 380 13.70 11.57 18.27
C LYS A 380 13.42 10.08 18.08
N LEU A 381 12.46 9.75 17.21
CA LEU A 381 12.13 8.40 16.84
C LEU A 381 11.61 8.31 15.41
N VAL A 382 11.99 7.25 14.70
CA VAL A 382 11.35 6.80 13.47
C VAL A 382 10.79 5.40 13.68
N THR A 383 9.52 5.18 13.40
CA THR A 383 8.90 3.84 13.40
C THR A 383 8.73 3.33 11.97
N LEU A 384 8.97 2.03 11.78
CA LEU A 384 8.74 1.34 10.51
C LEU A 384 7.91 0.09 10.76
N VAL A 385 6.76 0.00 10.11
CA VAL A 385 5.90 -1.18 10.03
C VAL A 385 5.71 -1.56 8.56
N GLU A 386 6.08 -2.77 8.18
CA GLU A 386 6.04 -3.22 6.78
C GLU A 386 5.67 -4.71 6.68
N GLN A 387 5.22 -5.12 5.50
CA GLN A 387 4.99 -6.53 5.17
C GLN A 387 6.34 -7.26 5.04
N GLU A 388 6.48 -8.43 5.68
CA GLU A 388 7.66 -9.28 5.56
C GLU A 388 7.52 -10.23 4.37
N SER A 389 7.82 -9.71 3.16
CA SER A 389 7.71 -10.45 1.91
C SER A 389 8.73 -9.98 0.86
N ASN A 390 9.27 -10.90 0.05
CA ASN A 390 10.25 -10.58 -0.99
C ASN A 390 9.61 -10.56 -2.39
N THR A 391 8.69 -9.64 -2.62
CA THR A 391 7.99 -9.52 -3.91
C THR A 391 8.62 -8.47 -4.83
N ASN A 392 9.49 -7.59 -4.34
CA ASN A 392 10.00 -6.51 -5.17
C ASN A 392 11.11 -6.91 -6.17
N THR A 393 12.22 -7.46 -5.68
CA THR A 393 13.45 -7.64 -6.50
C THR A 393 13.51 -8.98 -7.23
N ARG A 394 12.41 -9.73 -7.26
CA ARG A 394 12.35 -11.06 -7.88
C ARG A 394 11.77 -10.97 -9.31
N PRO A 395 12.29 -11.78 -10.26
CA PRO A 395 11.60 -12.04 -11.52
C PRO A 395 10.18 -12.56 -11.28
N PHE A 396 9.35 -12.56 -12.33
CA PHE A 396 7.93 -12.86 -12.21
C PHE A 396 7.62 -14.17 -11.47
N PHE A 397 8.19 -15.31 -11.86
CA PHE A 397 7.83 -16.60 -11.25
C PHE A 397 8.22 -16.74 -9.78
N PRO A 398 9.47 -16.41 -9.36
CA PRO A 398 9.82 -16.41 -7.94
C PRO A 398 9.01 -15.40 -7.10
N ARG A 399 8.57 -14.29 -7.71
CA ARG A 399 7.64 -13.34 -7.08
C ARG A 399 6.24 -13.95 -6.94
N TYR A 400 5.73 -14.61 -7.98
CA TYR A 400 4.45 -15.32 -7.97
C TYR A 400 4.38 -16.38 -6.86
N LEU A 401 5.46 -17.16 -6.68
CA LEU A 401 5.56 -18.14 -5.59
C LEU A 401 5.59 -17.48 -4.21
N GLU A 402 6.31 -16.36 -4.06
CA GLU A 402 6.32 -15.58 -2.81
C GLU A 402 4.92 -15.04 -2.48
N THR A 403 4.22 -14.50 -3.48
CA THR A 403 2.82 -14.04 -3.34
C THR A 403 1.92 -15.19 -2.90
N LEU A 404 2.01 -16.35 -3.54
CA LEU A 404 1.23 -17.54 -3.16
C LEU A 404 1.48 -17.93 -1.70
N ASP A 405 2.75 -18.02 -1.28
CA ASP A 405 3.13 -18.41 0.09
C ASP A 405 2.64 -17.39 1.14
N TYR A 406 2.93 -16.10 0.92
CA TYR A 406 2.56 -15.02 1.85
C TYR A 406 1.03 -14.93 2.02
N TYR A 407 0.29 -14.90 0.91
CA TYR A 407 -1.17 -14.79 0.98
C TYR A 407 -1.85 -16.10 1.37
N THR A 408 -1.20 -17.27 1.25
CA THR A 408 -1.73 -18.52 1.84
C THR A 408 -1.90 -18.34 3.35
N ALA A 409 -0.86 -17.83 4.02
CA ALA A 409 -0.92 -17.59 5.46
C ALA A 409 -2.01 -16.56 5.84
N MET A 410 -2.17 -15.51 5.04
CA MET A 410 -3.23 -14.50 5.26
C MET A 410 -4.65 -15.06 5.03
N PHE A 411 -4.88 -15.83 3.96
CA PHE A 411 -6.20 -16.40 3.67
C PHE A 411 -6.60 -17.49 4.67
N GLU A 412 -5.64 -18.28 5.16
CA GLU A 412 -5.86 -19.20 6.29
C GLU A 412 -6.23 -18.45 7.57
N SER A 413 -5.57 -17.32 7.85
CA SER A 413 -5.83 -16.53 9.05
C SER A 413 -7.20 -15.85 9.03
N ILE A 414 -7.68 -15.45 7.84
CA ILE A 414 -9.04 -14.92 7.66
C ILE A 414 -10.08 -16.05 7.78
N ASP A 415 -9.79 -17.26 7.30
CA ASP A 415 -10.70 -18.42 7.34
C ASP A 415 -11.07 -18.84 8.76
N VAL A 416 -10.13 -18.73 9.70
CA VAL A 416 -10.41 -19.04 11.12
C VAL A 416 -11.21 -17.94 11.82
N ALA A 417 -11.23 -16.73 11.25
CA ALA A 417 -11.80 -15.55 11.90
C ALA A 417 -13.26 -15.31 11.48
N LEU A 418 -13.63 -15.65 10.24
CA LEU A 418 -14.99 -15.50 9.72
C LEU A 418 -15.45 -16.71 8.88
N PRO A 419 -16.75 -17.06 8.93
CA PRO A 419 -17.32 -18.11 8.08
C PRO A 419 -17.13 -17.88 6.58
N ARG A 420 -17.09 -18.97 5.81
CA ARG A 420 -16.83 -18.95 4.37
C ARG A 420 -17.95 -18.36 3.51
N ASP A 421 -19.16 -18.34 4.04
CA ASP A 421 -20.35 -17.75 3.42
C ASP A 421 -20.60 -16.30 3.88
N ASP A 422 -19.77 -15.74 4.77
CA ASP A 422 -19.89 -14.34 5.19
C ASP A 422 -19.61 -13.40 4.00
N LYS A 423 -20.63 -12.66 3.59
CA LYS A 423 -20.57 -11.73 2.46
C LYS A 423 -19.63 -10.56 2.69
N ARG A 424 -19.52 -10.08 3.94
CA ARG A 424 -18.63 -8.97 4.28
C ARG A 424 -17.18 -9.40 4.17
N ARG A 425 -16.86 -10.64 4.61
CA ARG A 425 -15.55 -11.26 4.41
C ARG A 425 -15.21 -11.35 2.92
N MET A 426 -16.12 -11.91 2.10
CA MET A 426 -15.90 -12.02 0.66
C MET A 426 -15.65 -10.66 0.01
N SER A 427 -16.43 -9.64 0.36
CA SER A 427 -16.22 -8.27 -0.13
C SER A 427 -14.89 -7.68 0.35
N ALA A 428 -14.47 -7.93 1.60
CA ALA A 428 -13.20 -7.44 2.12
C ALA A 428 -11.99 -8.11 1.45
N GLU A 429 -12.04 -9.42 1.24
CA GLU A 429 -11.02 -10.14 0.47
C GLU A 429 -10.93 -9.59 -0.96
N GLN A 430 -12.07 -9.46 -1.62
CA GLN A 430 -12.14 -9.00 -3.00
C GLN A 430 -11.68 -7.55 -3.18
N HIS A 431 -12.08 -6.63 -2.30
CA HIS A 431 -11.86 -5.19 -2.51
C HIS A 431 -10.64 -4.64 -1.79
N CYS A 432 -10.06 -5.37 -0.84
CA CYS A 432 -8.84 -4.96 -0.14
C CYS A 432 -7.68 -5.87 -0.48
N VAL A 433 -7.80 -7.18 -0.23
CA VAL A 433 -6.67 -8.12 -0.33
C VAL A 433 -6.34 -8.50 -1.78
N ALA A 434 -7.36 -8.76 -2.59
CA ALA A 434 -7.18 -9.18 -3.97
C ALA A 434 -6.54 -8.09 -4.84
N ARG A 435 -6.76 -6.82 -4.52
CA ARG A 435 -6.13 -5.69 -5.25
C ARG A 435 -4.62 -5.78 -5.18
N ASP A 436 -4.07 -6.08 -4.01
CA ASP A 436 -2.62 -6.22 -3.83
C ASP A 436 -2.09 -7.43 -4.59
N ILE A 437 -2.77 -8.58 -4.50
CA ILE A 437 -2.43 -9.81 -5.21
C ILE A 437 -2.40 -9.57 -6.73
N VAL A 438 -3.45 -8.94 -7.27
CA VAL A 438 -3.57 -8.63 -8.69
C VAL A 438 -2.47 -7.65 -9.11
N ASN A 439 -2.17 -6.61 -8.31
CA ASN A 439 -1.09 -5.67 -8.63
C ASN A 439 0.28 -6.39 -8.71
N LEU A 440 0.58 -7.28 -7.75
CA LEU A 440 1.83 -8.05 -7.69
C LEU A 440 2.04 -8.98 -8.91
N ILE A 441 0.95 -9.55 -9.42
CA ILE A 441 0.98 -10.53 -10.51
C ILE A 441 0.86 -9.84 -11.88
N ALA A 442 -0.09 -8.92 -12.03
CA ALA A 442 -0.48 -8.37 -13.33
C ALA A 442 0.39 -7.21 -13.78
N CYS A 443 0.89 -6.39 -12.85
CA CYS A 443 1.59 -5.15 -13.18
C CYS A 443 3.11 -5.32 -13.20
N GLU A 444 3.78 -4.44 -13.95
CA GLU A 444 5.24 -4.27 -13.96
C GLU A 444 5.58 -2.77 -14.03
N GLY A 445 6.87 -2.43 -13.87
CA GLY A 445 7.33 -1.04 -13.94
C GLY A 445 6.55 -0.13 -12.97
N ALA A 446 6.29 1.12 -13.37
CA ALA A 446 5.59 2.09 -12.53
C ALA A 446 4.15 1.67 -12.13
N GLU A 447 3.50 0.79 -12.90
CA GLU A 447 2.14 0.33 -12.59
C GLU A 447 2.10 -0.69 -11.44
N ARG A 448 3.22 -1.33 -11.12
CA ARG A 448 3.36 -2.21 -9.96
C ARG A 448 3.75 -1.35 -8.75
N VAL A 449 2.78 -1.10 -7.90
CA VAL A 449 2.89 -0.25 -6.70
C VAL A 449 3.20 -1.11 -5.47
N GLU A 450 2.66 -2.33 -5.39
CA GLU A 450 2.97 -3.28 -4.32
C GLU A 450 4.40 -3.83 -4.50
N ARG A 451 5.32 -3.38 -3.65
CA ARG A 451 6.76 -3.72 -3.73
C ARG A 451 7.33 -4.05 -2.37
N HIS A 452 6.78 -5.09 -1.75
CA HIS A 452 7.23 -5.54 -0.42
C HIS A 452 8.69 -5.97 -0.46
N GLU A 453 9.40 -5.64 0.63
CA GLU A 453 10.76 -6.04 0.88
C GLU A 453 10.88 -6.67 2.26
N VAL A 454 11.72 -7.69 2.38
CA VAL A 454 12.11 -8.26 3.67
C VAL A 454 12.78 -7.20 4.55
N PHE A 455 12.57 -7.29 5.86
CA PHE A 455 13.09 -6.33 6.83
C PHE A 455 14.60 -6.09 6.70
N GLY A 456 15.37 -7.12 6.35
CA GLY A 456 16.82 -7.00 6.15
C GLY A 456 17.21 -5.89 5.17
N LYS A 457 16.41 -5.64 4.13
CA LYS A 457 16.63 -4.54 3.18
C LYS A 457 16.28 -3.18 3.78
N TRP A 458 15.13 -3.08 4.45
CA TRP A 458 14.75 -1.85 5.15
C TRP A 458 15.75 -1.46 6.22
N LYS A 459 16.23 -2.43 7.01
CA LYS A 459 17.31 -2.28 7.98
C LYS A 459 18.59 -1.75 7.34
N ALA A 460 18.99 -2.29 6.18
CA ALA A 460 20.15 -1.80 5.45
C ALA A 460 19.97 -0.34 4.99
N ARG A 461 18.82 0.00 4.38
CA ARG A 461 18.52 1.37 3.93
C ARG A 461 18.53 2.38 5.08
N LEU A 462 17.88 2.05 6.19
CA LEU A 462 17.86 2.90 7.40
C LEU A 462 19.26 3.08 7.99
N THR A 463 20.04 1.99 8.09
CA THR A 463 21.42 2.06 8.59
C THR A 463 22.30 2.93 7.66
N MET A 464 22.18 2.76 6.35
CA MET A 464 22.90 3.58 5.35
C MET A 464 22.51 5.06 5.39
N ALA A 465 21.25 5.36 5.72
CA ALA A 465 20.79 6.74 5.95
C ALA A 465 21.26 7.31 7.31
N GLY A 466 21.94 6.53 8.15
CA GLY A 466 22.51 6.96 9.42
C GLY A 466 21.61 6.76 10.63
N PHE A 467 20.53 6.00 10.50
CA PHE A 467 19.70 5.61 11.63
C PHE A 467 20.32 4.47 12.43
N ARG A 468 20.03 4.45 13.73
CA ARG A 468 20.41 3.36 14.64
C ARG A 468 19.15 2.65 15.15
N PRO A 469 19.17 1.32 15.30
CA PRO A 469 18.05 0.60 15.90
C PRO A 469 17.73 1.14 17.31
N TYR A 470 16.44 1.33 17.57
CA TYR A 470 15.88 1.65 18.88
C TYR A 470 15.04 0.45 19.34
N PRO A 471 15.56 -0.40 20.24
CA PRO A 471 14.85 -1.62 20.65
C PRO A 471 13.49 -1.33 21.27
N LEU A 472 12.47 -2.07 20.85
CA LEU A 472 11.13 -2.01 21.46
C LEU A 472 11.18 -2.56 22.89
N SER A 473 10.52 -1.87 23.83
CA SER A 473 10.58 -2.25 25.24
C SER A 473 9.81 -3.53 25.55
N SER A 474 10.15 -4.16 26.67
CA SER A 474 9.40 -5.30 27.20
C SER A 474 7.92 -4.98 27.50
N VAL A 475 7.59 -3.71 27.76
CA VAL A 475 6.20 -3.26 28.01
C VAL A 475 5.40 -3.28 26.71
N VAL A 476 5.99 -2.77 25.62
CA VAL A 476 5.38 -2.86 24.29
C VAL A 476 5.19 -4.33 23.92
N ASN A 477 6.22 -5.16 24.09
CA ASN A 477 6.17 -6.57 23.73
C ASN A 477 5.10 -7.32 24.54
N SER A 478 4.98 -7.04 25.83
CA SER A 478 3.95 -7.65 26.69
C SER A 478 2.54 -7.21 26.29
N THR A 479 2.35 -5.94 25.94
CA THR A 479 1.06 -5.42 25.45
C THR A 479 0.63 -6.10 24.16
N ILE A 480 1.56 -6.28 23.22
CA ILE A 480 1.29 -6.99 21.98
C ILE A 480 1.01 -8.48 22.22
N LYS A 481 1.74 -9.15 23.13
CA LYS A 481 1.42 -10.53 23.52
C LYS A 481 0.00 -10.64 24.05
N THR A 482 -0.41 -9.73 24.93
CA THR A 482 -1.78 -9.68 25.47
C THR A 482 -2.83 -9.48 24.37
N LEU A 483 -2.58 -8.57 23.42
CA LEU A 483 -3.44 -8.39 22.24
C LEU A 483 -3.60 -9.72 21.49
N LEU A 484 -2.51 -10.44 21.22
CA LEU A 484 -2.57 -11.66 20.42
C LEU A 484 -3.32 -12.81 21.11
N HIS A 485 -3.43 -12.81 22.44
CA HIS A 485 -4.26 -13.79 23.15
C HIS A 485 -5.76 -13.66 22.84
N THR A 486 -6.21 -12.53 22.28
CA THR A 486 -7.61 -12.37 21.83
C THR A 486 -7.85 -12.94 20.43
N TYR A 487 -6.80 -13.42 19.76
CA TYR A 487 -6.84 -14.00 18.41
C TYR A 487 -6.56 -15.50 18.44
N ASN A 488 -6.65 -16.15 17.27
CA ASN A 488 -6.35 -17.57 17.13
C ASN A 488 -4.90 -17.89 17.53
N SER A 489 -4.69 -19.04 18.19
CA SER A 489 -3.38 -19.48 18.70
C SER A 489 -2.31 -19.76 17.63
N PHE A 490 -2.69 -19.78 16.34
CA PHE A 490 -1.73 -19.85 15.24
C PHE A 490 -1.02 -18.53 14.95
N TYR A 491 -1.50 -17.39 15.47
CA TYR A 491 -0.71 -16.17 15.45
C TYR A 491 0.47 -16.29 16.41
N ARG A 492 1.65 -15.86 15.95
CA ARG A 492 2.89 -15.90 16.72
C ARG A 492 3.54 -14.53 16.76
N LEU A 493 4.06 -14.17 17.92
CA LEU A 493 4.94 -13.02 18.10
C LEU A 493 6.36 -13.50 18.32
N GLU A 494 7.27 -13.00 17.50
CA GLU A 494 8.71 -13.23 17.66
C GLU A 494 9.41 -11.89 17.85
N GLU A 495 10.35 -11.84 18.79
CA GLU A 495 11.21 -10.69 19.03
C GLU A 495 12.64 -11.09 18.64
N ARG A 496 13.27 -10.33 17.75
CA ARG A 496 14.67 -10.54 17.35
C ARG A 496 15.36 -9.19 17.23
N ASP A 497 16.51 -9.03 17.90
CA ASP A 497 17.33 -7.82 17.84
C ASP A 497 16.54 -6.52 18.12
N GLY A 498 15.57 -6.56 19.05
CA GLY A 498 14.72 -5.41 19.38
C GLY A 498 13.63 -5.07 18.36
N VAL A 499 13.38 -5.97 17.40
CA VAL A 499 12.36 -5.87 16.35
C VAL A 499 11.28 -6.91 16.60
N LEU A 500 10.01 -6.52 16.40
CA LEU A 500 8.86 -7.42 16.55
C LEU A 500 8.41 -7.96 15.18
N TYR A 501 8.08 -9.24 15.16
CA TYR A 501 7.56 -9.94 14.00
C TYR A 501 6.24 -10.63 14.36
N LEU A 502 5.19 -10.30 13.62
CA LEU A 502 3.92 -11.01 13.65
C LEU A 502 3.92 -12.06 12.55
N GLY A 503 3.64 -13.30 12.92
CA GLY A 503 3.50 -14.42 11.99
C GLY A 503 2.19 -15.18 12.16
N TRP A 504 1.85 -15.94 11.14
CA TRP A 504 0.80 -16.94 11.13
C TRP A 504 1.41 -18.31 10.86
N LYS A 505 1.27 -19.25 11.81
CA LYS A 505 2.03 -20.50 11.81
C LYS A 505 3.51 -20.19 11.51
N ASN A 506 4.13 -20.88 10.56
CA ASN A 506 5.53 -20.71 10.21
C ASN A 506 5.86 -19.49 9.33
N ARG A 507 4.88 -18.72 8.88
CA ARG A 507 5.10 -17.58 7.98
C ARG A 507 5.08 -16.26 8.76
N VAL A 508 6.12 -15.46 8.62
CA VAL A 508 6.13 -14.07 9.09
C VAL A 508 5.38 -13.20 8.10
N LEU A 509 4.52 -12.31 8.62
CA LEU A 509 3.63 -11.45 7.84
C LEU A 509 3.96 -9.98 7.99
N VAL A 510 4.15 -9.50 9.22
CA VAL A 510 4.39 -8.07 9.50
C VAL A 510 5.60 -7.92 10.39
N VAL A 511 6.44 -6.94 10.08
CA VAL A 511 7.55 -6.51 10.93
C VAL A 511 7.27 -5.12 11.50
N SER A 512 7.67 -4.87 12.74
CA SER A 512 7.65 -3.56 13.39
C SER A 512 8.98 -3.26 14.07
N SER A 513 9.55 -2.11 13.76
CA SER A 513 10.87 -1.66 14.26
C SER A 513 10.87 -0.16 14.54
N ALA A 514 11.79 0.27 15.40
CA ALA A 514 11.98 1.67 15.73
C ALA A 514 13.46 2.07 15.63
N TRP A 515 13.73 3.35 15.40
CA TRP A 515 15.04 3.89 15.01
C TRP A 515 15.27 5.32 15.51
N CYS A 516 16.53 5.74 15.68
CA CYS A 516 16.92 7.11 16.04
C CYS A 516 18.10 7.69 15.22
#